data_AF-B6IQJ0-F1
#
_entry.id   AF-B6IQJ0-F1
#
_cell.length_a   1.000
_cell.length_b   1.000
_cell.length_c   1.000
_cell.angle_alpha   90.00
_cell.angle_beta   90.00
_cell.angle_gamma   90.00
#
_symmetry.space_group_name_H-M   'P 1'
#
loop_
_entity.id
_entity.type
_entity.pdbx_description
1 polymer ?
#
loop_
_entity_poly.entity_id
_entity_poly.type
_entity_poly.pdbx_seq_one_letter_code
_entity_poly.pdbx_strand_id
1 'polypeptide(L)'
;MTENAAARYEAMRDRLAGLVEAELTAAALAQQTAALLSDTAMREQAGALLRDLRDLLDRASAEAETDLQTWRAERGIHPDD
;
A
#
# COMPACT_ATOMS: atom_id res chain seq x y z
N MET A 1 0.33 -23.47 19.88
CA MET A 1 -0.59 -22.60 19.09
C MET A 1 -0.10 -21.16 18.92
N THR A 2 0.93 -20.71 19.64
CA THR A 2 1.47 -19.33 19.59
C THR A 2 2.31 -19.01 18.35
N GLU A 3 3.06 -19.97 17.80
CA GLU A 3 3.87 -19.77 16.58
C GLU A 3 3.04 -19.34 15.36
N ASN A 4 1.81 -19.85 15.23
CA ASN A 4 0.93 -19.51 14.11
C ASN A 4 0.45 -18.04 14.19
N ALA A 5 0.25 -17.51 15.40
CA ALA A 5 -0.16 -16.13 15.60
C ALA A 5 0.95 -15.13 15.26
N ALA A 6 2.20 -15.41 15.68
CA ALA A 6 3.34 -14.56 15.38
C ALA A 6 3.65 -14.54 13.87
N ALA A 7 3.63 -15.70 13.21
CA ALA A 7 3.84 -15.78 11.76
C ALA A 7 2.75 -15.01 10.97
N ARG A 8 1.49 -15.07 11.43
CA ARG A 8 0.40 -14.29 10.82
C ARG A 8 0.60 -12.78 10.98
N TYR A 9 1.04 -12.33 12.16
CA TYR A 9 1.35 -10.92 12.39
C TYR A 9 2.49 -10.41 11.52
N GLU A 10 3.61 -11.15 11.47
CA GLU A 10 4.75 -10.79 10.60
C GLU A 10 4.32 -10.73 9.13
N ALA A 11 3.52 -11.70 8.65
CA ALA A 11 2.99 -11.67 7.29
C ALA A 11 2.07 -10.46 7.02
N MET A 12 1.27 -10.02 8.00
CA MET A 12 0.44 -8.81 7.87
C MET A 12 1.31 -7.54 7.84
N ARG A 13 2.33 -7.46 8.70
CA ARG A 13 3.27 -6.34 8.73
C ARG A 13 4.07 -6.23 7.44
N ASP A 14 4.58 -7.36 6.94
CA ASP A 14 5.36 -7.41 5.71
C ASP A 14 4.50 -7.05 4.48
N ARG A 15 3.21 -7.45 4.48
CA ARG A 15 2.25 -7.01 3.46
C ARG A 15 2.08 -5.48 3.45
N LEU A 16 1.92 -4.86 4.62
CA LEU A 16 1.83 -3.40 4.74
C LEU A 16 3.12 -2.71 4.27
N ALA A 17 4.29 -3.23 4.66
CA ALA A 17 5.57 -2.69 4.20
C ALA A 17 5.70 -2.75 2.67
N GLY A 18 5.30 -3.87 2.04
CA GLY A 18 5.30 -4.00 0.59
C GLY A 18 4.32 -3.05 -0.11
N LEU A 19 3.17 -2.76 0.50
CA LEU A 19 2.21 -1.78 -0.04
C LEU A 19 2.79 -0.36 0.02
N VAL A 20 3.44 0.02 1.12
CA VAL A 20 4.12 1.32 1.23
C VAL A 20 5.24 1.45 0.20
N GLU A 21 6.03 0.40 -0.04
CA GLU A 21 7.06 0.41 -1.08
C GLU A 21 6.45 0.57 -2.49
N ALA A 22 5.32 -0.09 -2.75
CA ALA A 22 4.59 0.04 -4.00
C ALA A 22 4.03 1.46 -4.20
N GLU A 23 3.52 2.11 -3.14
CA GLU A 23 3.08 3.51 -3.16
C GLU A 23 4.22 4.47 -3.49
N LEU A 24 5.39 4.30 -2.85
CA LEU A 24 6.58 5.11 -3.14
C LEU A 24 7.04 4.92 -4.59
N THR A 25 7.02 3.69 -5.08
CA THR A 25 7.38 3.35 -6.46
C THR A 25 6.40 3.97 -7.46
N ALA A 26 5.09 3.88 -7.19
CA ALA A 26 4.06 4.49 -8.03
C ALA A 26 4.19 6.02 -8.07
N ALA A 27 4.49 6.65 -6.94
CA ALA A 27 4.74 8.09 -6.86
C ALA A 27 5.99 8.50 -7.68
N ALA A 28 7.07 7.73 -7.59
CA ALA A 28 8.28 7.96 -8.38
C ALA A 28 8.02 7.78 -9.89
N LEU A 29 7.23 6.77 -10.26
CA LEU A 29 6.83 6.56 -11.65
C LEU A 29 6.01 7.73 -12.17
N ALA A 30 5.05 8.23 -11.38
CA ALA A 30 4.25 9.40 -11.75
C ALA A 30 5.09 10.64 -12.03
N GLN A 31 6.09 10.91 -11.18
CA GLN A 31 7.03 12.02 -11.39
C GLN A 31 7.86 11.84 -12.68
N GLN A 32 8.37 10.63 -12.93
CA GLN A 32 9.16 10.34 -14.14
C GLN A 32 8.30 10.44 -15.41
N THR A 33 7.09 9.90 -15.39
CA THR A 33 6.17 9.98 -16.51
C THR A 33 5.80 11.43 -16.86
N ALA A 34 5.56 12.27 -15.86
CA ALA A 34 5.32 13.70 -16.07
C ALA A 34 6.53 14.43 -16.68
N ALA A 35 7.74 14.00 -16.36
CA ALA A 35 8.98 14.57 -16.89
C ALA A 35 9.32 14.10 -18.31
N LEU A 36 8.97 12.85 -18.67
CA LEU A 36 9.41 12.21 -19.91
C LEU A 36 8.40 12.31 -21.06
N LEU A 37 7.10 12.42 -20.77
CA LEU A 37 6.07 12.44 -21.80
C LEU A 37 5.81 13.87 -22.31
N SER A 38 6.14 14.13 -23.58
CA SER A 38 5.85 15.41 -24.25
C SER A 38 4.46 15.45 -24.90
N ASP A 39 3.89 14.30 -25.22
CA ASP A 39 2.56 14.17 -25.83
C ASP A 39 1.45 14.33 -24.78
N THR A 40 0.48 15.20 -25.04
CA THR A 40 -0.62 15.51 -24.11
C THR A 40 -1.58 14.33 -23.93
N ALA A 41 -1.92 13.60 -24.99
CA ALA A 41 -2.83 12.45 -24.90
C ALA A 41 -2.17 11.29 -24.12
N MET A 42 -0.87 11.03 -24.36
CA MET A 42 -0.13 10.03 -23.60
C MET A 42 0.00 10.42 -22.11
N ARG A 43 0.20 11.72 -21.81
CA ARG A 43 0.20 12.22 -20.42
C ARG A 43 -1.14 12.05 -19.73
N GLU A 44 -2.24 12.34 -20.41
CA GLU A 44 -3.58 12.17 -19.85
C GLU A 44 -3.88 10.69 -19.55
N GLN A 45 -3.57 9.80 -20.49
CA GLN A 45 -3.76 8.37 -20.31
C GLN A 45 -2.88 7.81 -19.18
N ALA A 46 -1.59 8.17 -19.15
CA ALA A 46 -0.71 7.73 -18.08
C ALA A 46 -1.12 8.31 -16.72
N GLY A 47 -1.56 9.58 -16.69
CA GLY A 47 -2.09 10.21 -15.49
C GLY A 47 -3.37 9.54 -14.97
N ALA A 48 -4.24 9.04 -15.85
CA ALA A 48 -5.41 8.26 -15.45
C ALA A 48 -5.00 6.93 -14.82
N LEU A 49 -4.12 6.16 -15.49
CA LEU A 49 -3.62 4.88 -14.98
C LEU A 49 -2.90 5.02 -13.63
N LEU A 50 -2.13 6.09 -13.44
CA LEU A 50 -1.42 6.36 -12.18
C LEU A 50 -2.38 6.74 -11.05
N ARG A 51 -3.49 7.44 -11.35
CA ARG A 51 -4.55 7.70 -10.37
C ARG A 51 -5.27 6.41 -9.99
N ASP A 52 -5.63 5.57 -10.96
CA ASP A 52 -6.26 4.28 -10.69
C ASP A 52 -5.36 3.37 -9.85
N LEU A 53 -4.05 3.34 -10.14
CA LEU A 53 -3.06 2.62 -9.35
C LEU A 53 -2.99 3.15 -7.92
N ARG A 54 -2.96 4.47 -7.74
CA ARG A 54 -2.95 5.08 -6.40
C ARG A 54 -4.21 4.71 -5.62
N ASP A 55 -5.39 4.84 -6.23
CA ASP A 55 -6.66 4.51 -5.59
C ASP A 55 -6.77 3.01 -5.23
N LEU A 56 -6.10 2.12 -5.98
CA LEU A 56 -5.99 0.71 -5.64
C LEU A 56 -5.05 0.47 -4.45
N LEU A 57 -3.89 1.13 -4.44
CA LEU A 57 -2.92 1.02 -3.34
C LEU A 57 -3.49 1.57 -2.04
N ASP A 58 -4.12 2.75 -2.07
CA ASP A 58 -4.76 3.37 -0.90
C ASP A 58 -5.81 2.44 -0.28
N ARG A 59 -6.64 1.79 -1.11
CA ARG A 59 -7.62 0.80 -0.64
C ARG A 59 -6.95 -0.43 -0.04
N ALA A 60 -5.94 -0.98 -0.72
CA ALA A 60 -5.22 -2.16 -0.23
C ALA A 60 -4.49 -1.89 1.10
N SER A 61 -3.90 -0.70 1.25
CA SER A 61 -3.25 -0.25 2.48
C SER A 61 -4.26 -0.04 3.62
N ALA A 62 -5.39 0.59 3.34
CA ALA A 62 -6.46 0.75 4.33
C ALA A 62 -7.03 -0.59 4.81
N GLU A 63 -7.23 -1.55 3.89
CA GLU A 63 -7.66 -2.91 4.23
C GLU A 63 -6.62 -3.63 5.08
N ALA A 64 -5.35 -3.58 4.68
CA ALA A 64 -4.26 -4.24 5.42
C ALA A 64 -4.05 -3.65 6.82
N GLU A 65 -4.19 -2.33 6.96
CA GLU A 65 -4.14 -1.65 8.26
C GLU A 65 -5.34 -2.03 9.13
N THR A 66 -6.55 -2.08 8.55
CA THR A 66 -7.76 -2.52 9.26
C THR A 66 -7.63 -3.96 9.77
N ASP A 67 -7.10 -4.87 8.94
CA ASP A 67 -6.83 -6.26 9.32
C ASP A 67 -5.83 -6.34 10.48
N LEU A 68 -4.75 -5.54 10.41
CA LEU A 68 -3.72 -5.50 11.45
C LEU A 68 -4.27 -4.97 12.78
N GLN A 69 -5.01 -3.86 12.73
CA GLN A 69 -5.62 -3.26 13.92
C GLN A 69 -6.68 -4.17 14.53
N THR A 70 -7.49 -4.86 13.70
CA THR A 70 -8.45 -5.86 14.17
C THR A 70 -7.73 -7.00 14.89
N TRP A 71 -6.66 -7.53 14.30
CA TRP A 71 -5.86 -8.61 14.91
C TRP A 71 -5.22 -8.18 16.25
N ARG A 72 -4.75 -6.93 16.34
CA ARG A 72 -4.21 -6.33 17.59
C ARG A 72 -5.28 -6.19 18.65
N ALA A 73 -6.44 -5.64 18.29
CA ALA A 73 -7.59 -5.44 19.19
C ALA A 73 -8.11 -6.77 19.76
N GLU A 74 -8.22 -7.81 18.92
CA GLU A 74 -8.60 -9.17 19.35
C GLU A 74 -7.65 -9.77 20.41
N ARG A 75 -6.41 -9.27 20.48
CA ARG A 75 -5.37 -9.74 21.41
C ARG A 75 -5.08 -8.77 22.54
N GLY A 76 -5.76 -7.61 22.60
CA GLY A 76 -5.51 -6.56 23.59
C GLY A 76 -4.13 -5.92 23.46
N ILE A 77 -3.52 -5.96 22.27
CA ILE A 77 -2.23 -5.31 21.99
C ILE A 77 -2.54 -3.85 21.61
N HIS A 78 -1.99 -2.89 22.35
CA HIS A 78 -2.19 -1.49 22.03
C HIS A 78 -1.43 -1.13 20.74
N PRO A 79 -1.91 -0.16 19.94
CA PRO A 79 -1.21 0.28 18.72
C PRO A 79 0.21 0.83 18.97
N ASP A 80 0.58 1.09 20.22
CA ASP A 80 1.90 1.58 20.65
C ASP A 80 2.81 0.48 21.26
N ASP A 81 2.34 -0.77 21.38
CA ASP A 81 3.09 -1.95 21.86
C ASP A 81 3.67 -2.80 20.70
#